data_AF-A0A2A2S0U8-F1
#
_entry.id   AF-A0A2A2S0U8-F1
#
_cell.length_a   1.000
_cell.length_b   1.000
_cell.length_c   1.000
_cell.angle_alpha   90.00
_cell.angle_beta   90.00
_cell.angle_gamma   90.00
#
_symmetry.space_group_name_H-M   'P 1'
#
loop_
_entity.id
_entity.type
_entity.pdbx_description
1 polymer ?
#
loop_
_entity_poly.entity_id
_entity_poly.type
_entity_poly.pdbx_seq_one_letter_code
_entity_poly.pdbx_strand_id
1 'polypeptide(L)' 'MDNSRGYVKGQRVTTPEGEGDVLEVIGDEIKVKLSSGDVRTFAEADLHDDSAAGLSNKTNLKT' A
#
# COMPACT_ATOMS: atom_id res chain seq x y z
N MET A 1 12.61 -11.19 10.78
CA MET A 1 11.16 -11.12 10.56
C MET A 1 10.97 -10.20 9.39
N ASP A 2 10.51 -10.81 8.33
CA ASP A 2 10.65 -10.44 6.93
C ASP A 2 9.73 -9.26 6.67
N ASN A 3 10.31 -8.07 6.49
CA ASN A 3 9.58 -6.84 6.21
C ASN A 3 9.26 -6.79 4.70
N SER A 4 8.67 -7.87 4.18
CA SER A 4 8.07 -7.88 2.86
C SER A 4 6.78 -7.08 2.99
N ARG A 5 6.83 -5.79 2.69
CA ARG A 5 5.67 -4.87 2.62
C ARG A 5 4.77 -5.22 1.42
N GLY A 6 4.48 -6.51 1.23
CA GLY A 6 3.58 -6.97 0.19
C GLY A 6 2.16 -6.64 0.60
N TYR A 7 1.52 -5.77 -0.16
CA TYR A 7 0.12 -5.45 -0.01
C TYR A 7 -0.74 -6.72 0.04
N VAL A 8 -1.75 -6.76 0.90
CA VAL A 8 -2.65 -7.92 0.98
C VAL A 8 -4.00 -7.64 0.35
N LYS A 9 -4.62 -8.66 -0.25
CA LYS A 9 -5.99 -8.56 -0.77
C LYS A 9 -6.95 -8.14 0.35
N GLY A 10 -7.75 -7.12 0.09
CA GLY A 10 -8.66 -6.48 1.04
C GLY A 10 -8.03 -5.36 1.87
N GLN A 11 -6.74 -5.08 1.69
CA GLN A 11 -6.08 -3.95 2.33
C GLN A 11 -6.51 -2.64 1.67
N ARG A 12 -6.72 -1.61 2.48
CA ARG A 12 -6.98 -0.26 2.00
C ARG A 12 -5.67 0.44 1.65
N VAL A 13 -5.62 1.01 0.47
CA VAL A 13 -4.46 1.73 -0.05
C VAL A 13 -4.90 3.04 -0.68
N THR A 14 -4.00 4.01 -0.64
CA THR A 14 -4.19 5.31 -1.27
C THR A 14 -3.39 5.34 -2.56
N THR A 15 -4.08 5.53 -3.68
CA THR A 15 -3.51 5.61 -5.02
C THR A 15 -3.49 7.08 -5.48
N PRO A 16 -2.70 7.45 -6.50
CA PRO A 16 -2.75 8.80 -7.08
C PRO A 16 -4.13 9.18 -7.64
N GLU A 17 -4.98 8.20 -7.97
CA GLU A 17 -6.35 8.44 -8.44
C GLU A 17 -7.37 8.49 -7.29
N GLY A 18 -6.96 8.16 -6.06
CA GLY A 18 -7.80 8.15 -4.86
C GLY A 18 -7.68 6.87 -4.04
N GLU A 19 -8.48 6.78 -2.98
CA GLU A 19 -8.53 5.64 -2.07
C GLU A 19 -9.19 4.42 -2.73
N GLY A 20 -8.61 3.25 -2.49
CA GLY A 20 -9.18 1.99 -2.96
C GLY A 20 -8.75 0.79 -2.12
N ASP A 21 -9.35 -0.35 -2.44
CA ASP A 21 -9.07 -1.62 -1.75
C ASP A 21 -8.34 -2.57 -2.71
N VAL A 22 -7.28 -3.20 -2.23
CA VAL A 22 -6.47 -4.16 -3.00
C VAL A 22 -7.32 -5.38 -3.32
N LEU A 23 -7.50 -5.69 -4.60
CA LEU A 23 -8.18 -6.89 -5.07
C LEU A 23 -7.23 -8.06 -5.25
N GLU A 24 -6.01 -7.79 -5.72
CA GLU A 24 -5.04 -8.83 -6.05
C GLU A 24 -3.64 -8.24 -6.21
N VAL A 25 -2.61 -9.03 -5.92
CA VAL A 25 -1.20 -8.69 -6.14
C VAL A 25 -0.63 -9.70 -7.13
N ILE A 26 -0.06 -9.19 -8.22
CA ILE A 26 0.46 -9.94 -9.35
C ILE A 26 1.92 -9.51 -9.53
N GLY A 27 2.83 -10.18 -8.81
CA GLY A 27 4.25 -9.79 -8.81
C GLY A 27 4.42 -8.40 -8.20
N ASP A 28 4.85 -7.43 -9.02
CA ASP A 28 5.08 -6.01 -8.65
C ASP A 28 3.84 -5.11 -8.88
N GLU A 29 2.80 -5.66 -9.51
CA GLU A 29 1.59 -4.94 -9.86
C GLU A 29 0.44 -5.30 -8.93
N ILE A 30 -0.32 -4.31 -8.52
CA ILE A 30 -1.40 -4.46 -7.54
C ILE A 30 -2.68 -3.91 -8.15
N LYS A 31 -3.68 -4.79 -8.28
CA LYS A 31 -5.02 -4.40 -8.68
C LYS A 31 -5.74 -3.80 -7.50
N VAL A 32 -6.18 -2.56 -7.66
CA VAL A 32 -6.93 -1.81 -6.67
C VAL A 32 -8.30 -1.49 -7.23
N LYS A 33 -9.34 -1.72 -6.43
CA LYS A 33 -10.68 -1.21 -6.69
C LYS A 33 -10.82 0.16 -6.04
N LEU A 34 -10.88 1.20 -6.86
CA LEU A 34 -11.11 2.56 -6.40
C LEU A 34 -12.52 2.67 -5.80
N SER A 35 -12.70 3.62 -4.88
CA SER A 35 -14.00 3.90 -4.26
C SER A 35 -15.09 4.29 -5.28
N SER A 36 -14.70 4.82 -6.44
CA SER A 36 -15.58 5.08 -7.58
C SER A 36 -16.20 3.81 -8.18
N GLY A 37 -15.63 2.64 -7.91
CA GLY A 37 -16.02 1.34 -8.46
C GLY A 37 -15.11 0.84 -9.59
N ASP A 38 -14.27 1.71 -10.14
CA ASP A 38 -13.27 1.37 -11.16
C ASP A 38 -12.17 0.47 -10.61
N VAL A 39 -11.71 -0.48 -11.43
CA VAL A 39 -10.58 -1.34 -11.10
C VAL A 39 -9.38 -0.91 -11.95
N ARG A 40 -8.31 -0.52 -11.27
CA ARG A 40 -7.05 -0.07 -11.88
C ARG A 40 -5.91 -0.91 -11.33
N THR A 41 -4.83 -0.99 -12.09
CA THR A 41 -3.61 -1.68 -11.67
C THR A 41 -2.53 -0.64 -11.47
N PHE A 42 -1.88 -0.66 -10.32
CA PHE A 42 -0.82 0.26 -9.93
C PHE A 42 0.42 -0.52 -9.52
N ALA A 43 1.60 0.09 -9.68
CA ALA A 43 2.83 -0.50 -9.16
C ALA A 43 2.87 -0.39 -7.63
N GLU A 44 3.56 -1.33 -6.97
CA GLU A 44 3.80 -1.29 -5.52
C GLU A 44 4.38 0.06 -5.07
N ALA A 45 5.26 0.64 -5.89
CA ALA A 45 5.92 1.92 -5.63
C ALA A 45 4.98 3.14 -5.69
N ASP A 46 3.89 3.06 -6.44
CA ASP A 46 2.91 4.15 -6.61
C ASP A 46 1.77 4.07 -5.57
N LEU A 47 1.65 2.94 -4.89
CA LEU A 47 0.67 2.76 -3.83
C LEU A 47 1.23 3.28 -2.50
N HIS A 48 0.36 3.94 -1.74
CA HIS A 48 0.61 4.27 -0.35
C HIS A 48 -0.27 3.41 0.54
N ASP A 49 0.34 2.75 1.52
CA ASP A 49 -0.39 2.09 2.58
C ASP A 49 -1.05 3.15 3.46
N ASP A 50 -2.39 3.10 3.56
CA ASP A 50 -3.15 3.99 4.45
C ASP A 50 -3.15 3.46 5.90
N SER A 51 -2.66 2.24 6.10
CA SER A 51 -2.36 1.74 7.43
C SER A 51 -1.25 2.61 8.01
N ALA A 52 -1.61 3.43 8.99
CA ALA A 52 -0.70 4.21 9.82
C ALA A 52 0.30 3.29 10.55
N ALA A 53 1.26 2.73 9.83
CA ALA A 53 2.37 1.90 10.31
C ALA A 53 3.69 2.60 9.99
N GLY A 54 3.74 3.87 10.36
CA GLY A 54 4.89 4.74 10.24
C GLY A 54 4.96 5.68 11.43
N LEU A 55 4.99 5.14 12.65
CA LEU A 55 5.60 5.87 13.75
C LEU A 55 7.05 6.12 13.35
N SER A 56 7.27 7.29 12.77
CA SER A 56 8.58 7.86 12.53
C SER A 56 9.35 7.83 13.85
N ASN A 57 10.42 7.04 13.93
CA ASN A 57 11.76 7.58 14.12
C ASN A 57 12.81 6.47 14.24
N LYS A 58 13.58 6.32 13.16
CA LYS A 58 15.02 6.11 13.30
C LYS A 58 15.60 7.34 13.99
N THR A 59 15.75 7.30 15.32
CA THR A 59 16.76 8.12 15.98
C THR A 59 17.60 7.22 16.84
N ASN A 60 18.64 6.64 16.22
CA ASN A 60 19.85 6.33 16.97
C ASN A 60 20.35 7.67 17.53
N LEU A 61 20.12 7.95 18.81
CA LEU A 61 21.06 8.80 19.55
C LEU A 61 21.29 8.21 20.93
N LYS A 62 22.42 7.50 20.98
CA LYS A 62 23.11 6.97 22.14
C LYS A 62 23.46 8.15 23.06
N THR A 63 23.05 8.14 24.31
CA THR A 63 23.80 8.79 25.42
C THR A 63 23.52 8.03 26.70
#